data_AF-A0A241VT53-F1
#
_entry.id   AF-A0A241VT53-F1
#
_cell.length_a   1.000
_cell.length_b   1.000
_cell.length_c   1.000
_cell.angle_alpha   90.00
_cell.angle_beta   90.00
_cell.angle_gamma   90.00
#
_symmetry.space_group_name_H-M   'P 1'
#
loop_
_entity.id
_entity.type
_entity.pdbx_description
1 polymer ?
#
loop_
_entity_poly.entity_id
_entity_poly.type
_entity_poly.pdbx_seq_one_letter_code
_entity_poly.pdbx_strand_id
1 'polypeptide(L)'
;MNKLSIALLTTLCLGLTACSKMPKECEESWEKLESLSKQMGLSEDQIKEQKKQFEEEISKKPKDEAIQICKTQTSFLGLVGK
;
A
#
# COMPACT_ATOMS: atom_id res chain seq x y z
N MET A 1 -28.73 -19.65 5.25
CA MET A 1 -28.59 -18.57 6.25
C MET A 1 -27.44 -18.94 7.17
N ASN A 2 -26.22 -18.50 6.86
CA ASN A 2 -25.48 -17.38 7.51
C ASN A 2 -25.07 -17.80 8.95
N LYS A 3 -23.80 -17.74 9.39
CA LYS A 3 -22.95 -16.55 9.48
C LYS A 3 -21.51 -17.01 9.83
N LEU A 4 -20.64 -17.23 8.85
CA LEU A 4 -19.19 -17.34 9.09
C LEU A 4 -18.41 -16.52 8.05
N SER A 5 -19.03 -15.41 7.64
CA SER A 5 -18.39 -14.38 6.84
C SER A 5 -18.16 -13.17 7.74
N ILE A 6 -16.93 -12.69 7.74
CA ILE A 6 -16.53 -11.32 8.08
C ILE A 6 -16.52 -11.02 9.59
N ALA A 7 -15.36 -11.22 10.20
CA ALA A 7 -15.02 -10.50 11.43
C ALA A 7 -13.50 -10.26 11.49
N LEU A 8 -13.13 -9.07 11.06
CA LEU A 8 -12.18 -8.19 11.75
C LEU A 8 -10.70 -8.56 11.66
N LEU A 9 -10.12 -8.25 10.50
CA LEU A 9 -8.78 -7.65 10.39
C LEU A 9 -8.73 -6.30 11.14
N THR A 10 -8.88 -6.31 12.46
CA THR A 10 -8.57 -5.16 13.32
C THR A 10 -7.46 -5.55 14.26
N THR A 11 -6.26 -5.73 13.72
CA THR A 11 -5.05 -5.68 14.53
C THR A 11 -4.69 -4.21 14.73
N LEU A 12 -5.14 -3.72 15.88
CA LEU A 12 -4.51 -2.72 16.73
C LEU A 12 -3.10 -2.29 16.28
N CYS A 13 -2.92 -0.99 16.02
CA CYS A 13 -1.70 -0.28 16.38
C CYS A 13 -1.98 1.23 16.47
N LEU A 14 -2.19 1.68 17.71
CA LEU A 14 -1.92 3.05 18.12
C LEU A 14 -0.44 3.31 17.84
N GLY A 15 -0.13 4.16 16.86
CA GLY A 15 1.24 4.53 16.51
C GLY A 15 1.25 5.99 16.13
N LEU A 16 1.87 6.82 16.99
CA LEU A 16 2.05 8.24 16.80
C LEU A 16 2.70 8.54 15.44
N THR A 17 2.17 9.55 14.77
CA THR A 17 2.63 10.06 13.46
C THR A 17 4.04 10.65 13.56
N ALA A 18 5.07 9.82 13.38
CA ALA A 18 6.42 10.29 13.11
C ALA A 18 6.58 10.48 11.59
N CYS A 19 6.67 11.75 11.19
CA CYS A 19 6.84 12.24 9.82
C CYS A 19 8.18 11.75 9.23
N SER A 20 8.20 10.51 8.73
CA SER A 20 9.35 9.90 8.07
C SER A 20 9.14 10.02 6.57
N LYS A 21 10.04 10.71 5.85
CA LYS A 21 10.03 10.70 4.37
C LYS A 21 10.03 9.24 3.88
N MET A 22 9.11 8.93 2.97
CA MET A 22 8.94 7.60 2.42
C MET A 22 10.24 7.11 1.75
N PRO A 23 10.62 5.82 1.90
CA PRO A 23 11.75 5.27 1.17
C PRO A 23 11.52 5.29 -0.35
N LYS A 24 12.57 5.55 -1.13
CA LYS A 24 12.48 5.64 -2.60
C LYS A 24 11.86 4.40 -3.23
N GLU A 25 12.15 3.22 -2.68
CA GLU A 25 11.58 1.96 -3.20
C GLU A 25 10.06 1.86 -3.02
N CYS A 26 9.51 2.55 -2.02
CA CYS A 26 8.07 2.65 -1.81
C CYS A 26 7.43 3.70 -2.72
N GLU A 27 8.13 4.79 -3.03
CA GLU A 27 7.70 5.76 -4.04
C GLU A 27 7.61 5.08 -5.42
N GLU A 28 8.63 4.35 -5.84
CA GLU A 28 8.64 3.60 -7.11
C GLU A 28 7.55 2.51 -7.16
N SER A 29 7.31 1.81 -6.05
CA SER A 29 6.23 0.84 -5.93
C SER A 29 4.86 1.51 -6.09
N TRP A 30 4.67 2.66 -5.46
CA TRP A 30 3.45 3.44 -5.56
C TRP A 30 3.20 3.94 -6.98
N GLU A 31 4.21 4.46 -7.68
CA GLU A 31 4.06 4.92 -9.07
C GLU A 31 3.55 3.81 -10.01
N LYS A 32 4.07 2.59 -9.86
CA LYS A 32 3.62 1.43 -10.64
C LYS A 32 2.19 1.04 -10.29
N LEU A 33 1.85 1.06 -9.01
CA LEU A 33 0.52 0.74 -8.52
C LEU A 33 -0.51 1.79 -8.99
N GLU A 34 -0.14 3.07 -8.96
CA GLU A 34 -0.95 4.17 -9.49
C GLU A 34 -1.19 4.02 -10.99
N SER A 35 -0.15 3.73 -11.77
CA SER A 35 -0.27 3.48 -13.21
C SER A 35 -1.20 2.31 -13.50
N LEU A 36 -1.08 1.20 -12.74
CA LEU A 36 -1.96 0.05 -12.89
C LEU A 36 -3.40 0.39 -12.51
N SER A 37 -3.63 1.08 -11.39
CA SER A 37 -4.95 1.52 -10.96
C SER A 37 -5.63 2.41 -12.01
N LYS A 38 -4.88 3.32 -12.65
CA LYS A 38 -5.37 4.12 -13.78
C LYS A 38 -5.73 3.25 -14.99
N GLN A 39 -4.90 2.27 -15.34
CA GLN A 39 -5.18 1.32 -16.42
C GLN A 39 -6.41 0.45 -16.14
N MET A 40 -6.66 0.11 -14.88
CA MET A 40 -7.84 -0.63 -14.43
C MET A 40 -9.11 0.25 -14.35
N GLY A 41 -9.00 1.56 -14.62
CA GLY A 41 -10.14 2.48 -14.65
C GLY A 41 -10.61 2.96 -13.27
N LEU A 42 -9.74 2.90 -12.24
CA LEU A 42 -10.06 3.49 -10.93
C LEU A 42 -10.12 5.02 -11.04
N SER A 43 -11.02 5.63 -10.27
CA SER A 43 -11.11 7.08 -10.19
C SER A 43 -9.94 7.68 -9.41
N GLU A 44 -9.62 8.95 -9.68
CA GLU A 44 -8.55 9.65 -8.97
C GLU A 44 -8.77 9.69 -7.45
N ASP A 45 -10.02 9.78 -7.00
CA ASP A 45 -10.36 9.78 -5.58
C ASP A 45 -10.10 8.42 -4.93
N GLN A 46 -10.38 7.32 -5.63
CA GLN A 46 -10.04 5.97 -5.17
C GLN A 46 -8.53 5.78 -5.08
N ILE A 47 -7.78 6.28 -6.07
CA ILE A 47 -6.32 6.22 -6.11
C ILE A 47 -5.71 7.05 -4.97
N LYS A 48 -6.25 8.25 -4.69
CA LYS A 48 -5.81 9.08 -3.56
C LYS A 48 -6.05 8.41 -2.22
N GLU A 49 -7.22 7.79 -2.04
CA GLU A 49 -7.50 7.04 -0.80
C GLU A 49 -6.54 5.85 -0.66
N GLN A 50 -6.31 5.08 -1.72
CA GLN A 50 -5.30 4.01 -1.72
C GLN A 50 -3.90 4.53 -1.39
N LYS A 51 -3.52 5.72 -1.90
CA LYS A 51 -2.22 6.35 -1.62
C LYS A 51 -2.07 6.65 -0.15
N LYS A 52 -3.10 7.26 0.44
CA LYS A 52 -3.11 7.61 1.85
C LYS A 52 -2.98 6.38 2.73
N GLN A 53 -3.73 5.32 2.42
CA GLN A 53 -3.61 4.04 3.14
C GLN A 53 -2.21 3.44 2.99
N PHE A 54 -1.64 3.46 1.79
CA PHE A 54 -0.27 2.99 1.55
C PHE A 54 0.77 3.80 2.36
N GLU A 55 0.68 5.13 2.34
CA GLU A 55 1.57 6.01 3.11
C GLU A 55 1.45 5.78 4.61
N GLU A 56 0.22 5.65 5.12
CA GLU A 56 -0.03 5.35 6.53
C GLU A 56 0.55 3.99 6.92
N GLU A 57 0.35 2.94 6.13
CA GLU A 57 0.89 1.60 6.43
C GLU A 57 2.41 1.55 6.38
N ILE A 58 3.04 2.20 5.40
CA ILE A 58 4.50 2.30 5.31
C ILE A 58 5.07 3.11 6.47
N SER A 59 4.40 4.18 6.89
CA SER A 59 4.85 5.01 8.02
C SER A 59 4.84 4.27 9.37
N LYS A 60 3.98 3.26 9.52
CA LYS A 60 3.87 2.42 10.72
C LYS A 60 4.94 1.32 10.77
N LYS A 61 5.68 1.10 9.69
CA LYS A 61 6.65 0.01 9.58
C LYS A 61 8.09 0.49 9.80
N PRO A 62 8.97 -0.37 10.33
CA PRO A 62 10.40 -0.15 10.29
C PRO A 62 10.86 0.07 8.84
N LYS A 63 11.77 1.01 8.63
CA LYS A 63 12.24 1.41 7.29
C LYS A 63 12.70 0.22 6.43
N ASP A 64 13.46 -0.71 7.00
CA ASP A 64 13.95 -1.89 6.27
C ASP A 64 12.81 -2.85 5.90
N GLU A 65 11.80 -3.01 6.78
CA GLU A 65 10.61 -3.82 6.50
C GLU A 65 9.77 -3.20 5.40
N ALA A 66 9.54 -1.88 5.47
CA ALA A 66 8.85 -1.12 4.44
C ALA A 66 9.54 -1.27 3.07
N ILE A 67 10.87 -1.15 3.02
CA ILE A 67 11.66 -1.31 1.78
C ILE A 67 11.48 -2.72 1.21
N GLN A 68 11.54 -3.77 2.03
CA GLN A 68 11.37 -5.16 1.58
C GLN A 68 9.97 -5.42 1.01
N ILE A 69 8.94 -4.88 1.67
CA ILE A 69 7.55 -4.99 1.20
C ILE A 69 7.39 -4.29 -0.15
N CYS A 70 7.86 -3.05 -0.27
CA CYS A 70 7.76 -2.26 -1.50
C CYS A 70 8.54 -2.89 -2.66
N LYS A 71 9.73 -3.46 -2.40
CA LYS A 71 10.51 -4.21 -3.41
C LYS A 71 9.77 -5.46 -3.89
N THR A 72 9.16 -6.20 -2.96
CA THR A 72 8.38 -7.41 -3.29
C THR A 72 7.15 -7.05 -4.11
N GLN A 73 6.42 -6.01 -3.69
CA GLN A 73 5.22 -5.52 -4.37
C GLN A 73 5.56 -5.01 -5.78
N THR A 74 6.65 -4.26 -5.93
CA THR A 74 7.18 -3.80 -7.22
C THR A 74 7.54 -4.95 -8.15
N SER A 75 8.19 -5.99 -7.62
CA SER A 75 8.58 -7.16 -8.41
C SER A 75 7.35 -7.92 -8.90
N PHE A 76 6.33 -8.08 -8.05
CA PHE A 76 5.07 -8.72 -8.42
C PHE A 76 4.30 -7.92 -9.47
N LEU A 77 4.16 -6.60 -9.28
CA LEU A 77 3.50 -5.73 -10.26
C LEU A 77 4.22 -5.71 -11.61
N GLY A 78 5.55 -5.79 -11.62
CA GLY A 78 6.34 -5.91 -12.84
C GLY A 78 6.13 -7.23 -13.60
N LEU A 79 5.67 -8.29 -12.92
CA LEU A 79 5.30 -9.56 -13.55
C LEU A 79 3.86 -9.53 -14.10
N VAL A 80 2.95 -8.81 -13.43
CA VAL A 80 1.53 -8.71 -13.83
C VAL A 80 1.32 -7.74 -15.00
N GLY A 81 2.17 -6.72 -15.13
CA GLY A 81 2.09 -5.73 -16.21
C GLY A 81 2.78 -6.13 -17.54
N LYS A 82 3.19 -7.39 -17.70
CA LYS A 82 3.84 -7.92 -18.92
C LYS A 82 2.93 -8.90 -19.64
#